data_AF-A0A6L5E2L9-F1
#
_entry.id   AF-A0A6L5E2L9-F1
#
_cell.length_a   1.000
_cell.length_b   1.000
_cell.length_c   1.000
_cell.angle_alpha   90.00
_cell.angle_beta   90.00
_cell.angle_gamma   90.00
#
_symmetry.space_group_name_H-M   'P 1'
#
loop_
_entity.id
_entity.type
_entity.pdbx_description
1 polymer ?
#
loop_
_entity_poly.entity_id
_entity_poly.type
_entity_poly.pdbx_seq_one_letter_code
_entity_poly.pdbx_strand_id
1 'polypeptide(L)'
;MLIIIGVLILLGIIYLSTKNEKVIDKFKFEQKISPIEFEQDFENIKVGGGTLRFWGNWFGRPMDNFHQIKKVEFNKETGRLILILDKGERVTVKNPSELKIGKNEFRIEKADEILFEWNFYGENKTEENLKSESYVNDGMEIKTDFRKKANCSLKEPAFRIIGR
;
A
#
# COMPACT_ATOMS: atom_id res chain seq x y z
N MET A 1 -7.36 8.42 -52.85
CA MET A 1 -7.62 9.28 -51.67
C MET A 1 -8.13 8.51 -50.45
N LEU A 2 -8.72 7.31 -50.58
CA LEU A 2 -9.19 6.50 -49.43
C LEU A 2 -8.09 5.80 -48.59
N ILE A 3 -6.95 5.45 -49.20
CA ILE A 3 -5.89 4.68 -48.52
C ILE A 3 -5.20 5.51 -47.42
N ILE A 4 -5.09 6.82 -47.61
CA ILE A 4 -4.40 7.73 -46.68
C ILE A 4 -5.19 7.89 -45.37
N ILE A 5 -6.52 7.87 -45.44
CA ILE A 5 -7.40 8.01 -44.26
C ILE A 5 -7.29 6.76 -43.37
N GLY A 6 -7.23 5.57 -43.97
CA GLY A 6 -7.10 4.31 -43.22
C GLY A 6 -5.78 4.22 -42.44
N VAL A 7 -4.67 4.69 -43.02
CA VAL A 7 -3.35 4.69 -42.36
C VAL A 7 -3.32 5.67 -41.18
N LEU A 8 -3.93 6.85 -41.31
CA LEU A 8 -4.00 7.84 -40.24
C LEU A 8 -4.85 7.37 -39.05
N ILE A 9 -5.96 6.67 -39.31
CA ILE A 9 -6.79 6.08 -38.25
C ILE A 9 -6.01 4.98 -37.52
N LEU A 10 -5.31 4.11 -38.25
CA LEU A 10 -4.51 3.04 -37.64
C LEU A 10 -3.37 3.59 -36.78
N LEU A 11 -2.65 4.60 -37.28
CA LEU A 11 -1.59 5.29 -36.54
C LEU A 11 -2.15 6.01 -35.29
N GLY A 12 -3.34 6.61 -35.40
CA GLY A 12 -4.03 7.23 -34.27
C GLY A 12 -4.42 6.24 -33.18
N ILE A 13 -4.93 5.06 -33.55
CA ILE A 13 -5.29 3.99 -32.61
C ILE A 13 -4.03 3.43 -31.93
N ILE A 14 -2.95 3.18 -32.68
CA ILE A 14 -1.66 2.73 -32.13
C ILE A 14 -1.06 3.79 -31.19
N TYR A 15 -1.12 5.06 -31.57
CA TYR A 15 -0.65 6.17 -30.73
C TYR A 15 -1.46 6.30 -29.42
N LEU A 16 -2.78 6.13 -29.47
CA LEU A 16 -3.63 6.15 -28.28
C LEU A 16 -3.41 4.92 -27.39
N SER A 17 -3.24 3.73 -27.98
CA SER A 17 -2.92 2.49 -27.25
C SER A 17 -1.59 2.59 -26.50
N THR A 18 -0.54 3.07 -27.19
CA THR A 18 0.80 3.26 -26.59
C THR A 18 0.82 4.36 -25.53
N LYS A 19 -0.04 5.39 -25.64
CA LYS A 19 -0.18 6.43 -24.61
C LYS A 19 -0.92 5.92 -23.38
N ASN A 20 -1.90 5.02 -23.53
CA ASN A 20 -2.61 4.39 -22.43
C ASN A 20 -1.70 3.42 -21.64
N GLU A 21 -0.85 2.66 -22.33
CA GLU A 21 0.18 1.83 -21.66
C GLU A 21 1.19 2.69 -20.88
N LYS A 22 1.55 3.88 -21.38
CA LYS A 22 2.48 4.79 -20.69
C LYS A 22 1.93 5.44 -19.42
N VAL A 23 0.62 5.41 -19.16
CA VAL A 23 0.04 5.93 -17.91
C VAL A 23 0.04 4.86 -16.80
N ILE A 24 0.19 3.58 -17.16
CA ILE A 24 0.14 2.45 -16.21
C ILE A 24 1.53 2.13 -15.62
N ASP A 25 2.62 2.60 -16.23
CA ASP A 25 3.99 2.28 -15.80
C ASP A 25 4.66 3.40 -14.98
N LYS A 26 3.97 3.94 -13.97
CA LYS A 26 4.55 4.97 -13.08
C LYS A 26 5.20 4.42 -11.81
N PHE A 27 5.18 3.11 -11.60
CA PHE A 27 5.85 2.44 -10.48
C PHE A 27 6.67 1.27 -11.01
N LYS A 28 7.95 1.49 -11.27
CA LYS A 28 8.89 0.40 -11.51
C LYS A 28 9.10 -0.32 -10.18
N PHE A 29 8.61 -1.55 -10.11
CA PHE A 29 8.88 -2.42 -8.98
C PHE A 29 10.20 -3.12 -9.18
N GLU A 30 10.98 -3.17 -8.13
CA GLU A 30 12.35 -3.65 -8.20
C GLU A 30 12.48 -5.04 -7.56
N GLN A 31 11.54 -5.41 -6.66
CA GLN A 31 11.61 -6.70 -5.97
C GLN A 31 10.24 -7.19 -5.49
N LYS A 32 9.94 -8.47 -5.74
CA LYS A 32 8.92 -9.23 -5.00
C LYS A 32 9.62 -9.95 -3.86
N ILE A 33 9.02 -9.94 -2.67
CA ILE A 33 9.60 -10.55 -1.47
C ILE A 33 8.53 -11.30 -0.67
N SER A 34 8.91 -12.34 0.05
CA SER A 34 8.01 -12.98 1.02
C SER A 34 8.03 -12.26 2.37
N PRO A 35 7.00 -12.41 3.22
CA PRO A 35 6.99 -11.80 4.56
C PRO A 35 8.18 -12.23 5.44
N ILE A 36 8.62 -13.49 5.30
CA ILE A 36 9.76 -14.02 6.07
C ILE A 36 11.09 -13.42 5.60
N GLU A 37 11.33 -13.36 4.29
CA GLU A 37 12.52 -12.70 3.74
C GLU A 37 12.51 -11.22 4.10
N PHE A 38 11.33 -10.58 4.09
CA PHE A 38 11.22 -9.18 4.43
C PHE A 38 11.56 -8.91 5.90
N GLU A 39 11.17 -9.78 6.82
CA GLU A 39 11.61 -9.72 8.22
C GLU A 39 13.12 -9.95 8.35
N GLN A 40 13.65 -11.02 7.74
CA GLN A 40 15.04 -11.46 7.91
C GLN A 40 16.05 -10.48 7.32
N ASP A 41 15.74 -9.89 6.16
CA ASP A 41 16.65 -9.03 5.42
C ASP A 41 16.28 -7.54 5.53
N PHE A 42 15.35 -7.17 6.42
CA PHE A 42 14.81 -5.81 6.51
C PHE A 42 15.89 -4.72 6.55
N GLU A 43 16.96 -4.94 7.32
CA GLU A 43 18.06 -3.98 7.48
C GLU A 43 18.82 -3.70 6.18
N ASN A 44 18.83 -4.65 5.25
CA ASN A 44 19.50 -4.56 3.95
C ASN A 44 18.56 -4.10 2.83
N ILE A 45 17.26 -4.09 3.09
CA ILE A 45 16.24 -3.74 2.12
C ILE A 45 15.89 -2.25 2.26
N LYS A 46 16.14 -1.50 1.19
CA LYS A 46 15.80 -0.07 1.17
C LYS A 46 14.30 0.12 0.93
N VAL A 47 13.54 0.32 2.00
CA VAL A 47 12.15 0.76 1.92
C VAL A 47 12.05 2.27 2.09
N GLY A 48 11.51 2.94 1.08
CA GLY A 48 11.17 4.36 1.17
C GLY A 48 10.07 4.61 2.21
N GLY A 49 10.10 5.77 2.85
CA GLY A 49 8.97 6.26 3.63
C GLY A 49 7.93 6.99 2.77
N GLY A 50 6.79 7.31 3.35
CA GLY A 50 5.72 7.95 2.64
C GLY A 50 4.40 7.92 3.39
N THR A 51 3.31 8.11 2.65
CA THR A 51 1.97 8.26 3.19
C THR A 51 1.22 6.94 3.12
N LEU A 52 0.38 6.64 4.11
CA LEU A 52 -0.28 5.33 4.23
C LEU A 52 -1.59 5.27 3.46
N ARG A 53 -1.83 4.14 2.79
CA ARG A 53 -3.07 3.84 2.10
C ARG A 53 -3.49 2.39 2.31
N PHE A 54 -4.76 2.18 2.67
CA PHE A 54 -5.35 0.87 3.02
C PHE A 54 -6.50 0.56 2.06
N TRP A 55 -6.35 -0.42 1.17
CA TRP A 55 -7.34 -0.73 0.11
C TRP A 55 -7.84 0.50 -0.66
N GLY A 56 -6.98 1.50 -0.87
CA GLY A 56 -7.34 2.74 -1.53
C GLY A 56 -7.81 3.87 -0.62
N ASN A 57 -8.15 3.59 0.65
CA ASN A 57 -8.46 4.60 1.67
C ASN A 57 -7.18 5.25 2.19
N TRP A 58 -7.16 6.59 2.26
CA TRP A 58 -6.00 7.33 2.76
C TRP A 58 -6.09 7.51 4.28
N PHE A 59 -4.97 7.30 4.97
CA PHE A 59 -4.83 7.78 6.34
C PHE A 59 -4.44 9.26 6.32
N GLY A 60 -5.36 10.12 6.77
CA GLY A 60 -5.21 11.57 6.65
C GLY A 60 -5.52 12.07 5.23
N ARG A 61 -4.84 13.14 4.81
CA ARG A 61 -4.98 13.67 3.45
C ARG A 61 -4.04 12.92 2.49
N PRO A 62 -4.39 12.77 1.21
CA PRO A 62 -3.47 12.20 0.23
C PRO A 62 -2.12 12.93 0.23
N MET A 63 -1.03 12.17 0.31
CA MET A 63 0.34 12.71 0.34
C MET A 63 0.66 13.62 1.54
N ASP A 64 -0.12 13.51 2.61
CA ASP A 64 0.13 14.08 3.93
C ASP A 64 0.63 13.02 4.93
N ASN A 65 1.34 13.44 5.97
CA ASN A 65 2.04 12.59 6.96
C ASN A 65 3.09 11.64 6.35
N PHE A 66 4.34 11.82 6.77
CA PHE A 66 5.43 10.93 6.36
C PHE A 66 5.66 9.87 7.43
N HIS A 67 5.64 8.61 7.00
CA HIS A 67 5.91 7.45 7.84
C HIS A 67 7.01 6.59 7.23
N GLN A 68 7.85 5.99 8.06
CA GLN A 68 8.88 5.05 7.64
C GLN A 68 8.84 3.78 8.48
N ILE A 69 8.89 2.61 7.85
CA ILE A 69 9.03 1.34 8.57
C ILE A 69 10.40 1.33 9.27
N LYS A 70 10.41 1.03 10.57
CA LYS A 70 11.61 0.90 11.41
C LYS A 70 11.87 -0.51 11.88
N LYS A 71 10.83 -1.34 11.95
CA LYS A 71 10.95 -2.76 12.31
C LYS A 71 9.88 -3.57 11.58
N VAL A 72 10.26 -4.79 11.23
CA VAL A 72 9.38 -5.80 10.66
C VAL A 72 9.46 -7.05 11.53
N GLU A 73 8.32 -7.65 11.84
CA GLU A 73 8.21 -8.93 12.55
C GLU A 73 7.20 -9.80 11.80
N PHE A 74 7.50 -11.09 11.61
CA PHE A 74 6.59 -12.02 10.95
C PHE A 74 6.38 -13.29 11.78
N ASN A 75 5.17 -13.46 12.29
CA ASN A 75 4.77 -14.67 12.99
C ASN A 75 4.16 -15.66 11.99
N LYS A 76 4.92 -16.70 11.64
CA LYS A 76 4.51 -17.75 10.69
C LYS A 76 3.29 -18.57 11.16
N GLU A 77 3.18 -18.82 12.46
CA GLU A 77 2.10 -19.66 13.02
C GLU A 77 0.74 -18.97 12.91
N THR A 78 0.72 -17.64 13.09
CA THR A 78 -0.49 -16.82 13.03
C THR A 78 -0.70 -16.13 11.68
N GLY A 79 0.30 -16.18 10.80
CA GLY A 79 0.29 -15.48 9.50
C GLY A 79 0.32 -13.95 9.63
N ARG A 80 0.85 -13.40 10.73
CA ARG A 80 0.83 -11.95 11.01
C ARG A 80 2.17 -11.29 10.69
N LEU A 81 2.14 -10.31 9.81
CA LEU A 81 3.25 -9.37 9.56
C LEU A 81 2.97 -8.08 10.32
N ILE A 82 3.91 -7.67 11.17
CA ILE A 82 3.83 -6.46 11.97
C ILE A 82 4.89 -5.49 11.47
N LEU A 83 4.46 -4.30 11.06
CA LEU A 83 5.32 -3.19 10.68
C LEU A 83 5.25 -2.14 11.79
N ILE A 84 6.39 -1.78 12.37
CA ILE A 84 6.50 -0.68 13.33
C ILE A 84 7.04 0.53 12.59
N LEU A 85 6.32 1.64 12.64
CA LEU A 85 6.65 2.89 11.97
C LEU A 85 7.49 3.82 12.87
N ASP A 86 8.02 4.88 12.30
CA ASP A 86 9.01 5.78 12.89
C ASP A 86 8.52 6.56 14.11
N LYS A 87 7.20 6.74 14.26
CA LYS A 87 6.61 7.35 15.46
C LYS A 87 5.92 6.31 16.34
N GLY A 88 6.21 5.03 16.14
CA GLY A 88 5.72 3.92 16.95
C GLY A 88 4.32 3.44 16.57
N GLU A 89 3.75 3.94 15.48
CA GLU A 89 2.53 3.36 14.92
C GLU A 89 2.77 1.91 14.49
N ARG A 90 1.74 1.09 14.56
CA ARG A 90 1.81 -0.34 14.24
C ARG A 90 0.82 -0.67 13.14
N VAL A 91 1.29 -1.34 12.10
CA VAL A 91 0.45 -1.95 11.06
C VAL A 91 0.58 -3.47 11.18
N THR A 92 -0.49 -4.12 11.62
CA THR A 92 -0.56 -5.58 11.68
C THR A 92 -1.36 -6.07 10.48
N VAL A 93 -0.74 -6.89 9.63
CA VAL A 93 -1.32 -7.43 8.40
C VAL A 93 -1.46 -8.95 8.54
N LYS A 94 -2.67 -9.46 8.39
CA LYS A 94 -2.97 -10.90 8.47
C LYS A 94 -2.96 -11.53 7.08
N ASN A 95 -2.25 -12.65 6.98
CA ASN A 95 -2.05 -13.43 5.75
C ASN A 95 -1.62 -12.56 4.55
N PRO A 96 -0.58 -11.73 4.70
CA PRO A 96 -0.13 -10.88 3.61
C PRO A 96 0.44 -11.73 2.47
N SER A 97 0.17 -11.32 1.24
CA SER A 97 0.79 -11.92 0.06
C SER A 97 1.13 -10.90 -1.00
N GLU A 98 2.10 -11.27 -1.83
CA GLU A 98 2.62 -10.45 -2.93
C GLU A 98 3.18 -9.10 -2.46
N LEU A 99 4.08 -9.11 -1.47
CA LEU A 99 4.82 -7.91 -1.07
C LEU A 99 5.71 -7.46 -2.23
N LYS A 100 5.67 -6.16 -2.52
CA LYS A 100 6.46 -5.54 -3.58
C LYS A 100 7.15 -4.30 -3.05
N ILE A 101 8.43 -4.19 -3.40
CA ILE A 101 9.28 -3.05 -3.09
C ILE A 101 9.65 -2.37 -4.40
N GLY A 102 9.35 -1.09 -4.48
CA GLY A 102 9.77 -0.21 -5.55
C GLY A 102 10.45 1.02 -4.99
N LYS A 103 11.06 1.81 -5.87
CA LYS A 103 11.87 2.98 -5.52
C LYS A 103 11.16 3.95 -4.56
N ASN A 104 9.90 4.26 -4.83
CA ASN A 104 9.10 5.24 -4.08
C ASN A 104 7.89 4.59 -3.40
N GLU A 105 7.88 3.26 -3.27
CA GLU A 105 6.71 2.57 -2.76
C GLU A 105 7.02 1.20 -2.17
N PHE A 106 6.44 0.94 -1.00
CA PHE A 106 6.22 -0.41 -0.50
C PHE A 106 4.73 -0.74 -0.58
N ARG A 107 4.37 -1.92 -1.06
CA ARG A 107 2.98 -2.37 -1.05
C ARG A 107 2.82 -3.86 -0.76
N ILE A 108 1.65 -4.18 -0.21
CA ILE A 108 1.14 -5.54 -0.03
C ILE A 108 -0.11 -5.63 -0.88
N GLU A 109 -0.13 -6.49 -1.90
CA GLU A 109 -1.28 -6.55 -2.81
C GLU A 109 -2.51 -7.12 -2.12
N LYS A 110 -2.33 -8.17 -1.30
CA LYS A 110 -3.45 -8.89 -0.68
C LYS A 110 -3.20 -9.15 0.80
N ALA A 111 -4.27 -9.08 1.57
CA ALA A 111 -4.33 -9.45 2.98
C ALA A 111 -5.78 -9.84 3.31
N ASP A 112 -5.96 -10.56 4.42
CA ASP A 112 -7.29 -10.84 4.97
C ASP A 112 -7.76 -9.71 5.88
N GLU A 113 -6.83 -9.12 6.63
CA GLU A 113 -7.12 -8.10 7.63
C GLU A 113 -5.91 -7.18 7.81
N ILE A 114 -6.18 -5.90 8.05
CA ILE A 114 -5.20 -4.94 8.54
C ILE A 114 -5.76 -4.26 9.79
N LEU A 115 -4.96 -4.26 10.85
CA LEU A 115 -5.15 -3.41 12.03
C LEU A 115 -4.06 -2.34 12.02
N PHE A 116 -4.47 -1.07 12.01
CA PHE A 116 -3.57 0.06 12.15
C PHE A 116 -3.78 0.71 13.52
N GLU A 117 -2.71 0.90 14.28
CA GLU A 117 -2.74 1.47 15.64
C GLU A 117 -1.78 2.67 15.72
N TRP A 118 -2.24 3.77 16.30
CA TRP A 118 -1.44 5.00 16.46
C TRP A 118 -1.88 5.81 17.69
N ASN A 119 -0.98 6.65 18.21
CA ASN A 119 -1.31 7.65 19.22
C ASN A 119 -1.45 9.03 18.56
N PHE A 120 -2.11 9.99 19.22
CA PHE A 120 -2.17 11.36 18.71
C PHE A 120 -0.78 12.00 18.60
N TYR A 121 -0.56 12.71 17.49
CA TYR A 121 0.71 13.40 17.25
C TYR A 121 0.90 14.56 18.24
N GLY A 122 2.08 14.62 18.84
CA GLY A 122 2.45 15.68 19.79
C GLY A 122 2.02 15.41 21.23
N GLU A 123 1.41 14.25 21.51
CA GLU A 123 1.05 13.83 22.86
C GLU A 123 1.98 12.74 23.40
N ASN A 124 1.98 12.57 24.72
CA ASN A 124 2.63 11.42 25.35
C ASN A 124 1.94 10.13 24.89
N LYS A 125 2.71 9.09 24.56
CA LYS A 125 2.15 7.79 24.16
C LYS A 125 1.60 7.08 25.39
N THR A 126 0.29 6.99 25.49
CA THR A 126 -0.42 6.27 26.57
C THR A 126 -1.45 5.32 25.96
N GLU A 127 -1.92 4.34 26.73
CA GLU A 127 -3.02 3.48 26.29
C GLU A 127 -4.32 4.30 26.06
N GLU A 128 -4.51 5.39 26.82
CA GLU A 128 -5.70 6.23 26.76
C GLU A 128 -5.85 6.99 25.42
N ASN A 129 -4.74 7.38 24.79
CA ASN A 129 -4.75 8.05 23.50
C ASN A 129 -4.43 7.12 22.32
N LEU A 130 -4.34 5.81 22.56
CA LEU A 130 -4.25 4.82 21.50
C LEU A 130 -5.54 4.83 20.68
N LYS A 131 -5.38 4.93 19.37
CA LYS A 131 -6.43 4.81 18.37
C LYS A 131 -6.12 3.64 17.47
N SER A 132 -7.15 3.06 16.91
CA SER A 132 -7.03 2.00 15.93
C SER A 132 -8.10 2.11 14.85
N GLU A 133 -7.77 1.55 13.70
CA GLU A 133 -8.66 1.33 12.57
C GLU A 133 -8.41 -0.08 12.01
N SER A 134 -9.49 -0.81 11.77
CA SER A 134 -9.47 -2.15 11.20
C SER A 134 -10.03 -2.14 9.78
N TYR A 135 -9.49 -3.02 8.95
CA TYR A 135 -9.92 -3.26 7.58
C TYR A 135 -9.95 -4.77 7.38
N VAL A 136 -11.12 -5.33 7.09
CA VAL A 136 -11.34 -6.77 6.92
C VAL A 136 -11.85 -7.03 5.52
N ASN A 137 -11.14 -7.89 4.79
CA ASN A 137 -11.55 -8.37 3.48
C ASN A 137 -12.41 -9.63 3.64
N ASP A 138 -13.70 -9.55 3.30
CA ASP A 138 -14.60 -10.71 3.34
C ASP A 138 -14.76 -11.41 1.98
N GLY A 139 -13.99 -10.98 0.98
CA GLY A 139 -14.03 -11.47 -0.40
C GLY A 139 -15.03 -10.74 -1.31
N MET A 140 -15.94 -9.94 -0.76
CA MET A 140 -16.91 -9.14 -1.53
C MET A 140 -16.67 -7.63 -1.35
N GLU A 141 -16.32 -7.21 -0.15
CA GLU A 141 -16.03 -5.83 0.22
C GLU A 141 -14.93 -5.73 1.28
N ILE A 142 -14.51 -4.50 1.56
CA ILE A 142 -13.61 -4.19 2.68
C ILE A 142 -14.45 -3.53 3.77
N LYS A 143 -14.64 -4.24 4.89
CA LYS A 143 -15.32 -3.73 6.08
C LYS A 143 -14.31 -2.97 6.93
N THR A 144 -14.71 -1.80 7.43
CA THR A 144 -13.83 -0.97 8.25
C THR A 144 -14.61 -0.21 9.31
N ASP A 145 -14.00 -0.02 10.47
CA ASP A 145 -14.47 0.84 11.56
C ASP A 145 -14.03 2.31 11.38
N PHE A 146 -13.44 2.65 10.22
CA PHE A 146 -13.07 4.02 9.90
C PHE A 146 -14.27 4.97 10.05
N ARG A 147 -14.12 5.98 10.91
CA ARG A 147 -15.22 6.85 11.33
C ARG A 147 -15.85 7.67 10.20
N LYS A 148 -15.13 7.85 9.09
CA LYS A 148 -15.60 8.57 7.90
C LYS A 148 -15.92 7.58 6.79
N LYS A 149 -16.59 8.05 5.73
CA LYS A 149 -16.81 7.24 4.53
C LYS A 149 -15.46 6.84 3.92
N ALA A 150 -15.07 5.59 4.11
CA ALA A 150 -13.89 5.00 3.47
C ALA A 150 -14.19 4.72 2.00
N ASN A 151 -13.23 5.03 1.12
CA ASN A 151 -13.31 4.69 -0.30
C ASN A 151 -12.44 3.46 -0.58
N CYS A 152 -12.79 2.34 0.03
CA CYS A 152 -12.06 1.08 -0.14
C CYS A 152 -12.45 0.36 -1.44
N SER A 153 -11.51 -0.37 -2.03
CA SER A 153 -11.74 -1.20 -3.20
C SER A 153 -10.90 -2.47 -3.16
N LEU A 154 -11.50 -3.62 -3.50
CA LEU A 154 -10.79 -4.89 -3.70
C LEU A 154 -9.80 -4.85 -4.87
N LYS A 155 -9.87 -3.82 -5.74
CA LYS A 155 -8.95 -3.63 -6.86
C LYS A 155 -7.67 -2.88 -6.45
N GLU A 156 -7.66 -2.28 -5.26
CA GLU A 156 -6.50 -1.56 -4.73
C GLU A 156 -5.65 -2.52 -3.87
N PRO A 157 -4.33 -2.32 -3.81
CA PRO A 157 -3.48 -3.07 -2.88
C PRO A 157 -3.97 -2.92 -1.44
N ALA A 158 -3.88 -4.00 -0.67
CA ALA A 158 -4.28 -4.02 0.72
C ALA A 158 -3.58 -2.92 1.54
N PHE A 159 -2.27 -2.77 1.36
CA PHE A 159 -1.48 -1.75 2.06
C PHE A 159 -0.46 -1.10 1.12
N ARG A 160 -0.25 0.21 1.28
CA ARG A 160 0.79 0.96 0.58
C ARG A 160 1.42 2.00 1.50
N ILE A 161 2.75 2.15 1.39
CA ILE A 161 3.49 3.34 1.81
C ILE A 161 3.97 4.02 0.52
N ILE A 162 3.49 5.23 0.25
CA ILE A 162 3.72 5.92 -1.01
C ILE A 162 4.58 7.16 -0.76
N GLY A 163 5.82 7.12 -1.23
CA GLY A 163 6.78 8.22 -1.20
C GLY A 163 6.65 9.17 -2.39
N ARG A 164 7.39 10.28 -2.35
CA ARG A 164 7.53 11.22 -3.47
C ARG A 164 8.70 10.85 -4.38
#